data_AF-A0A421AY96-F1
#
_entry.id   AF-A0A421AY96-F1
#
_cell.length_a   1.000
_cell.length_b   1.000
_cell.length_c   1.000
_cell.angle_alpha   90.00
_cell.angle_beta   90.00
_cell.angle_gamma   90.00
#
_symmetry.space_group_name_H-M   'P 1'
#
loop_
_entity.id
_entity.type
_entity.pdbx_description
1 polymer ?
#
loop_
_entity_poly.entity_id
_entity_poly.type
_entity_poly.pdbx_seq_one_letter_code
_entity_poly.pdbx_strand_id
1 'polypeptide(L)'
;MLINVRHQVPVAESYRAAKVRGLFNATDEQATRFELDADLPIDDDRWRIGVVVGPSGSGKSSIGRTLWDGSAFYPGDDWPADAPIIDAIDPGGDFEAATAALSAAGLGDVPVWLRPYRVLSTGQRFRADLARVIAEQPDRVVIDEFTSTVDRQIARVGAGAFARAWRRGSGQAVLLTCHHDVLDWLEPDWVYDTGTATFTRGSVQFRRPRIDVEVRLGGWNLWPAFRAHHYLDLPKMVAARAYVGFVDGEPVAHVGITTKSLTTGPHADRIVSVEARASRLVVMPEWQGAGVGTRFLNHVAELQRTGNGTLQGRRMTTLFHTSHPNLAAALRRDDRWRQITARLTGHKTGRSERDWPQRDKSLPRTGYGGHFRALQGFRYYG
;
A
#
# COMPACT_ATOMS: atom_id res chain seq x y z
N MET A 1 -24.04 9.17 19.40
CA MET A 1 -24.30 7.79 19.81
C MET A 1 -23.65 7.50 21.16
N LEU A 2 -24.42 7.02 22.14
CA LEU A 2 -23.88 6.55 23.42
C LEU A 2 -23.62 5.05 23.34
N ILE A 3 -22.38 4.63 23.61
CA ILE A 3 -21.99 3.22 23.73
C ILE A 3 -21.84 2.88 25.20
N ASN A 4 -22.62 1.89 25.66
CA ASN A 4 -22.51 1.34 27.00
C ASN A 4 -22.09 -0.13 26.87
N VAL A 5 -20.86 -0.45 27.26
CA VAL A 5 -20.38 -1.83 27.36
C VAL A 5 -20.46 -2.25 28.82
N ARG A 6 -21.10 -3.39 29.05
CA ARG A 6 -21.19 -4.03 30.36
C ARG A 6 -20.88 -5.51 30.19
N HIS A 7 -19.75 -5.96 30.71
CA HIS A 7 -19.45 -7.39 30.85
C HIS A 7 -19.51 -7.77 32.32
N GLN A 8 -20.30 -8.80 32.62
CA GLN A 8 -20.37 -9.39 33.94
C GLN A 8 -20.18 -10.90 33.80
N VAL A 9 -19.22 -11.46 34.53
CA VAL A 9 -18.98 -12.91 34.57
C VAL A 9 -19.19 -13.44 35.99
N PRO A 10 -19.64 -14.70 36.16
CA PRO A 10 -19.76 -15.28 37.48
C PRO A 10 -18.42 -15.34 38.22
N VAL A 11 -18.47 -15.25 39.54
CA VAL A 11 -17.31 -15.40 40.41
C VAL A 11 -16.75 -16.82 40.26
N ALA A 12 -15.49 -16.96 39.85
CA ALA A 12 -14.87 -18.28 39.67
C ALA A 12 -14.55 -18.93 41.01
N GLU A 13 -15.10 -20.10 41.34
CA GLU A 13 -14.93 -20.75 42.66
C GLU A 13 -13.72 -21.70 42.76
N SER A 14 -12.88 -21.78 41.72
CA SER A 14 -11.74 -22.71 41.73
C SER A 14 -10.73 -22.39 42.85
N TYR A 15 -10.06 -23.42 43.38
CA TYR A 15 -8.99 -23.27 44.37
C TYR A 15 -7.90 -22.26 43.94
N ARG A 16 -7.52 -22.28 42.65
CA ARG A 16 -6.54 -21.33 42.10
C ARG A 16 -7.06 -19.88 42.15
N ALA A 17 -8.33 -19.63 41.79
CA ALA A 17 -8.94 -18.31 41.84
C ALA A 17 -9.05 -17.79 43.29
N ALA A 18 -9.48 -18.64 44.22
CA ALA A 18 -9.54 -18.30 45.65
C ALA A 18 -8.14 -17.97 46.22
N LYS A 19 -7.11 -18.74 45.84
CA LYS A 19 -5.73 -18.49 46.25
C LYS A 19 -5.16 -17.19 45.68
N VAL A 20 -5.45 -16.86 44.43
CA VAL A 20 -5.05 -15.56 43.82
C VAL A 20 -5.75 -14.39 44.53
N ARG A 21 -7.06 -14.50 44.81
CA ARG A 21 -7.78 -13.46 45.58
C ARG A 21 -7.15 -13.25 46.95
N GLY A 22 -6.87 -14.31 47.69
CA GLY A 22 -6.25 -14.22 49.01
C GLY A 22 -4.80 -13.71 48.98
N LEU A 23 -4.01 -14.06 47.96
CA LEU A 23 -2.61 -13.64 47.86
C LEU A 23 -2.43 -12.18 47.41
N PHE A 24 -3.32 -11.68 46.55
CA PHE A 24 -3.17 -10.36 45.91
C PHE A 24 -4.25 -9.36 46.34
N ASN A 25 -5.13 -9.72 47.29
CA ASN A 25 -6.26 -8.90 47.75
C ASN A 25 -7.17 -8.38 46.60
N ALA A 26 -7.32 -9.18 45.54
CA ALA A 26 -8.19 -8.83 44.41
C ALA A 26 -9.66 -8.96 44.81
N THR A 27 -10.49 -7.97 44.44
CA THR A 27 -11.93 -8.01 44.72
C THR A 27 -12.72 -8.72 43.62
N ASP A 28 -13.88 -9.27 43.97
CA ASP A 28 -14.76 -9.90 42.98
C ASP A 28 -15.27 -8.88 41.95
N GLU A 29 -15.54 -7.63 42.34
CA GLU A 29 -15.89 -6.57 41.38
C GLU A 29 -14.80 -6.36 40.33
N GLN A 30 -13.54 -6.27 40.75
CA GLN A 30 -12.39 -6.12 39.83
C GLN A 30 -12.22 -7.32 38.90
N ALA A 31 -12.58 -8.52 39.35
CA ALA A 31 -12.42 -9.76 38.61
C ALA A 31 -13.61 -10.09 37.69
N THR A 32 -14.80 -9.55 37.98
CA THR A 32 -16.05 -9.98 37.34
C THR A 32 -16.75 -8.92 36.51
N ARG A 33 -16.44 -7.64 36.71
CA ARG A 33 -17.17 -6.53 36.09
C ARG A 33 -16.24 -5.68 35.23
N PHE A 34 -16.66 -5.44 33.99
CA PHE A 34 -16.08 -4.44 33.10
C PHE A 34 -17.19 -3.50 32.61
N GLU A 35 -17.01 -2.21 32.84
CA GLU A 35 -17.93 -1.17 32.41
C GLU A 35 -17.20 -0.10 31.62
N LEU A 36 -17.80 0.31 30.51
CA LEU A 36 -17.29 1.39 29.68
C LEU A 36 -18.46 2.17 29.11
N ASP A 37 -18.48 3.47 29.36
CA ASP A 37 -19.39 4.41 28.73
C ASP A 37 -18.59 5.32 27.81
N ALA A 38 -19.00 5.40 26.54
CA ALA A 38 -18.34 6.20 25.52
C ALA A 38 -19.39 6.99 24.72
N ASP A 39 -19.27 8.31 24.73
CA ASP A 39 -20.08 9.17 23.87
C ASP A 39 -19.34 9.42 22.55
N LEU A 40 -19.90 8.88 21.47
CA LEU A 40 -19.39 8.95 20.11
C LEU A 40 -20.46 9.60 19.24
N PRO A 41 -20.48 10.93 19.09
CA PRO A 41 -21.44 11.60 18.23
C PRO A 41 -21.04 11.40 16.77
N ILE A 42 -21.27 10.20 16.22
CA ILE A 42 -20.82 9.75 14.87
C ILE A 42 -21.97 9.29 13.96
N ASP A 43 -23.21 9.64 14.32
CA ASP A 43 -24.45 9.20 13.64
C ASP A 43 -24.61 9.78 12.21
N ASP A 44 -23.74 10.69 11.79
CA ASP A 44 -23.78 11.31 10.46
C ASP A 44 -22.84 10.65 9.45
N ASP A 45 -23.22 10.65 8.16
CA ASP A 45 -22.46 9.98 7.09
C ASP A 45 -21.37 10.86 6.42
N ARG A 46 -21.01 11.99 7.05
CA ARG A 46 -20.05 12.96 6.47
C ARG A 46 -18.59 12.56 6.68
N TRP A 47 -18.31 11.68 7.64
CA TRP A 47 -16.97 11.20 7.92
C TRP A 47 -16.68 9.90 7.15
N ARG A 48 -15.39 9.61 6.93
CA ARG A 48 -14.95 8.38 6.25
C ARG A 48 -14.04 7.52 7.13
N ILE A 49 -13.21 8.15 7.97
CA ILE A 49 -12.26 7.44 8.84
C ILE A 49 -12.39 7.96 10.27
N GLY A 50 -12.75 7.05 11.18
CA GLY A 50 -12.72 7.24 12.61
C GLY A 50 -11.63 6.41 13.26
N VAL A 51 -11.08 6.87 14.38
CA VAL A 51 -10.09 6.10 15.14
C VAL A 51 -10.49 6.02 16.61
N VAL A 52 -10.45 4.82 17.17
CA VAL A 52 -10.53 4.60 18.61
C VAL A 52 -9.13 4.22 19.08
N VAL A 53 -8.53 5.08 19.89
CA VAL A 53 -7.15 4.95 20.33
C VAL A 53 -7.05 4.76 21.85
N GLY A 54 -5.99 4.08 22.31
CA GLY A 54 -5.63 4.03 23.72
C GLY A 54 -4.99 2.71 24.17
N PRO A 55 -4.66 2.60 25.47
CA PRO A 55 -3.87 1.49 26.01
C PRO A 55 -4.48 0.11 25.79
N SER A 56 -3.68 -0.96 25.84
CA SER A 56 -4.25 -2.31 25.83
C SER A 56 -5.17 -2.53 27.04
N GLY A 57 -6.28 -3.23 26.85
CA GLY A 57 -7.29 -3.45 27.90
C GLY A 57 -8.26 -2.29 28.15
N SER A 58 -8.13 -1.15 27.45
CA SER A 58 -9.02 0.02 27.64
C SER A 58 -10.44 -0.11 27.04
N GLY A 59 -10.77 -1.27 26.45
CA GLY A 59 -12.09 -1.51 25.88
C GLY A 59 -12.29 -1.12 24.41
N LYS A 60 -11.22 -0.81 23.66
CA LYS A 60 -11.30 -0.50 22.22
C LYS A 60 -12.06 -1.57 21.42
N SER A 61 -11.69 -2.84 21.59
CA SER A 61 -12.36 -3.96 20.92
C SER A 61 -13.82 -4.09 21.33
N SER A 62 -14.16 -3.79 22.59
CA SER A 62 -15.55 -3.80 23.05
C SER A 62 -16.37 -2.65 22.44
N ILE A 63 -15.79 -1.45 22.31
CA ILE A 63 -16.40 -0.35 21.53
C ILE A 63 -16.63 -0.82 20.09
N GLY A 64 -15.60 -1.35 19.44
CA GLY A 64 -15.66 -1.81 18.06
C GLY A 64 -16.72 -2.86 17.78
N ARG A 65 -16.91 -3.83 18.70
CA ARG A 65 -17.96 -4.86 18.60
C ARG A 65 -19.36 -4.34 18.87
N THR A 66 -19.49 -3.18 19.53
CA THR A 66 -20.80 -2.55 19.77
C THR A 66 -21.19 -1.63 18.61
N LEU A 67 -20.21 -1.10 17.87
CA LEU A 67 -20.47 -0.33 16.66
C LEU A 67 -21.23 -1.18 15.64
N TRP A 68 -22.35 -0.65 15.17
CA TRP A 68 -23.20 -1.28 14.15
C TRP A 68 -23.55 -2.73 14.49
N ASP A 69 -23.91 -2.99 15.75
CA ASP A 69 -24.30 -4.31 16.28
C ASP A 69 -23.23 -5.40 16.05
N GLY A 70 -21.97 -5.00 15.83
CA GLY A 70 -20.85 -5.89 15.55
C GLY A 70 -20.79 -6.44 14.12
N SER A 71 -21.77 -6.11 13.26
CA SER A 71 -21.85 -6.68 11.91
C SER A 71 -20.77 -6.18 10.96
N ALA A 72 -20.15 -5.04 11.29
CA ALA A 72 -19.09 -4.41 10.50
C ALA A 72 -17.68 -4.83 10.95
N PHE A 73 -17.54 -5.71 11.96
CA PHE A 73 -16.24 -6.10 12.48
C PHE A 73 -15.49 -6.99 11.48
N TYR A 74 -14.32 -6.53 11.04
CA TYR A 74 -13.50 -7.26 10.07
C TYR A 74 -12.75 -8.42 10.77
N PRO A 75 -12.95 -9.68 10.35
CA PRO A 75 -12.40 -10.84 11.05
C PRO A 75 -10.90 -11.07 10.82
N GLY A 76 -10.30 -10.51 9.75
CA GLY A 76 -8.85 -10.60 9.49
C GLY A 76 -8.32 -11.96 9.01
N ASP A 77 -8.88 -13.07 9.49
CA ASP A 77 -8.22 -14.38 9.42
C ASP A 77 -8.83 -15.37 8.41
N ASP A 78 -9.84 -14.96 7.64
CA ASP A 78 -10.51 -15.82 6.66
C ASP A 78 -9.77 -15.88 5.30
N TRP A 79 -8.49 -16.24 5.34
CA TRP A 79 -7.67 -16.42 4.12
C TRP A 79 -7.50 -17.90 3.77
N PRO A 80 -7.64 -18.28 2.49
CA PRO A 80 -7.44 -19.67 2.05
C PRO A 80 -6.00 -20.13 2.29
N ALA A 81 -5.84 -21.35 2.80
CA ALA A 81 -4.54 -21.89 3.20
C ALA A 81 -3.58 -22.17 2.03
N ASP A 82 -4.13 -22.58 0.88
CA ASP A 82 -3.36 -23.07 -0.27
C ASP A 82 -3.70 -22.36 -1.59
N ALA A 83 -4.22 -21.14 -1.51
CA ALA A 83 -4.45 -20.26 -2.66
C ALA A 83 -3.62 -18.98 -2.54
N PRO A 84 -3.20 -18.36 -3.65
CA PRO A 84 -2.47 -17.10 -3.61
C PRO A 84 -3.39 -15.96 -3.12
N ILE A 85 -2.82 -14.96 -2.44
CA ILE A 85 -3.63 -13.85 -1.91
C ILE A 85 -4.41 -13.09 -2.98
N ILE A 86 -3.91 -13.04 -4.22
CA ILE A 86 -4.61 -12.35 -5.31
C ILE A 86 -5.97 -12.98 -5.64
N ASP A 87 -6.12 -14.29 -5.46
CA ASP A 87 -7.37 -15.00 -5.74
C ASP A 87 -8.40 -14.83 -4.60
N ALA A 88 -7.96 -14.38 -3.43
CA ALA A 88 -8.80 -14.22 -2.24
C ALA A 88 -9.27 -12.76 -2.03
N ILE A 89 -8.73 -11.80 -2.79
CA ILE A 89 -9.12 -10.40 -2.71
C ILE A 89 -10.27 -10.17 -3.70
N ASP A 90 -11.47 -9.96 -3.17
CA ASP A 90 -12.71 -9.79 -3.94
C ASP A 90 -12.85 -10.81 -5.09
N PRO A 91 -13.01 -12.13 -4.79
CA PRO A 91 -12.94 -13.20 -5.79
C PRO A 91 -13.98 -13.08 -6.93
N GLY A 92 -15.09 -12.39 -6.67
CA GLY A 92 -16.14 -12.11 -7.67
C GLY A 92 -15.95 -10.80 -8.43
N GLY A 93 -14.95 -10.00 -8.06
CA GLY A 93 -14.70 -8.66 -8.58
C GLY A 93 -13.73 -8.61 -9.77
N ASP A 94 -13.30 -7.39 -10.07
CA ASP A 94 -12.36 -7.12 -11.17
C ASP A 94 -10.91 -7.35 -10.73
N PHE A 95 -10.17 -8.12 -11.52
CA PHE A 95 -8.73 -8.37 -11.32
C PHE A 95 -7.91 -7.07 -11.23
N GLU A 96 -8.23 -6.05 -12.05
CA GLU A 96 -7.54 -4.77 -12.00
C GLU A 96 -7.83 -4.02 -10.68
N ALA A 97 -9.02 -4.18 -10.10
CA ALA A 97 -9.35 -3.63 -8.79
C ALA A 97 -8.55 -4.30 -7.67
N ALA A 98 -8.45 -5.63 -7.67
CA ALA A 98 -7.65 -6.37 -6.68
C ALA A 98 -6.16 -5.99 -6.73
N THR A 99 -5.56 -5.94 -7.92
CA THR A 99 -4.16 -5.52 -8.07
C THR A 99 -3.94 -4.04 -7.74
N ALA A 100 -4.92 -3.17 -8.03
CA ALA A 100 -4.90 -1.78 -7.62
C ALA A 100 -4.98 -1.64 -6.09
N ALA A 101 -5.77 -2.46 -5.41
CA ALA A 101 -5.90 -2.45 -3.96
C ALA A 101 -4.61 -2.90 -3.26
N LEU A 102 -3.99 -4.00 -3.71
CA LEU A 102 -2.68 -4.46 -3.23
C LEU A 102 -1.61 -3.37 -3.37
N SER A 103 -1.58 -2.73 -4.53
CA SER A 103 -0.67 -1.63 -4.80
C SER A 103 -0.97 -0.41 -3.94
N ALA A 104 -2.25 -0.10 -3.71
CA ALA A 104 -2.70 1.03 -2.92
C ALA A 104 -2.40 0.84 -1.44
N ALA A 105 -2.45 -0.40 -0.94
CA ALA A 105 -2.02 -0.78 0.41
C ALA A 105 -0.48 -0.83 0.58
N GLY A 106 0.29 -0.55 -0.49
CA GLY A 106 1.74 -0.55 -0.46
C GLY A 106 2.38 -1.95 -0.56
N LEU A 107 1.63 -2.96 -1.00
CA LEU A 107 2.16 -4.29 -1.29
C LEU A 107 2.47 -4.39 -2.79
N GLY A 108 3.57 -3.78 -3.25
CA GLY A 108 3.93 -3.71 -4.67
C GLY A 108 4.79 -4.88 -5.20
N ASP A 109 5.16 -5.83 -4.33
CA ASP A 109 6.00 -6.96 -4.69
C ASP A 109 5.18 -8.09 -5.33
N VAL A 110 5.14 -8.12 -6.66
CA VAL A 110 4.26 -9.02 -7.43
C VAL A 110 4.41 -10.52 -7.08
N PRO A 111 5.62 -11.08 -6.89
CA PRO A 111 5.77 -12.46 -6.41
C PRO A 111 5.05 -12.75 -5.09
N VAL A 112 4.85 -11.76 -4.21
CA VAL A 112 4.12 -11.92 -2.96
C VAL A 112 2.63 -12.15 -3.21
N TRP A 113 2.07 -11.57 -4.27
CA TRP A 113 0.66 -11.73 -4.63
C TRP A 113 0.30 -13.18 -4.99
N LEU A 114 1.30 -13.93 -5.45
CA LEU A 114 1.19 -15.33 -5.87
C LEU A 114 1.44 -16.33 -4.73
N ARG A 115 1.63 -15.85 -3.49
CA ARG A 115 1.89 -16.69 -2.32
C ARG A 115 0.64 -16.80 -1.45
N PRO A 116 0.44 -17.94 -0.77
CA PRO A 116 -0.59 -18.04 0.27
C PRO A 116 -0.34 -17.11 1.45
N TYR A 117 -1.41 -16.60 2.06
CA TYR A 117 -1.35 -15.65 3.18
C TYR A 117 -0.47 -16.16 4.34
N ARG A 118 -0.53 -17.47 4.65
CA ARG A 118 0.22 -18.09 5.74
C ARG A 118 1.74 -18.02 5.61
N VAL A 119 2.30 -17.85 4.40
CA VAL A 119 3.76 -17.76 4.20
C VAL A 119 4.27 -16.31 4.14
N LEU A 120 3.37 -15.34 4.26
CA LEU A 120 3.71 -13.92 4.24
C LEU A 120 4.29 -13.46 5.58
N SER A 121 5.20 -12.48 5.52
CA SER A 121 5.67 -11.79 6.73
C SER A 121 4.53 -10.96 7.35
N THR A 122 4.65 -10.60 8.62
CA THR A 122 3.60 -9.84 9.33
C THR A 122 3.26 -8.51 8.64
N GLY A 123 4.28 -7.80 8.13
CA GLY A 123 4.08 -6.56 7.37
C GLY A 123 3.48 -6.76 5.98
N GLN A 124 3.62 -7.95 5.39
CA GLN A 124 2.95 -8.31 4.12
C GLN A 124 1.49 -8.70 4.37
N ARG A 125 1.22 -9.49 5.42
CA ARG A 125 -0.12 -9.86 5.87
C ARG A 125 -0.98 -8.65 6.15
N PHE A 126 -0.47 -7.73 6.97
CA PHE A 126 -1.13 -6.45 7.27
C PHE A 126 -1.55 -5.70 6.00
N ARG A 127 -0.67 -5.59 5.00
CA ARG A 127 -1.01 -4.91 3.73
C ARG A 127 -1.97 -5.70 2.86
N ALA A 128 -1.93 -7.04 2.91
CA ALA A 128 -2.91 -7.88 2.22
C ALA A 128 -4.31 -7.72 2.83
N ASP A 129 -4.41 -7.64 4.16
CA ASP A 129 -5.67 -7.37 4.87
C ASP A 129 -6.24 -6.00 4.49
N LEU A 130 -5.40 -4.96 4.50
CA LEU A 130 -5.81 -3.63 4.02
C LEU A 130 -6.23 -3.66 2.56
N ALA A 131 -5.53 -4.39 1.70
CA ALA A 131 -5.87 -4.51 0.29
C ALA A 131 -7.23 -5.17 0.08
N ARG A 132 -7.55 -6.22 0.85
CA ARG A 132 -8.86 -6.88 0.81
C ARG A 132 -9.98 -5.90 1.17
N VAL A 133 -9.84 -5.18 2.28
CA VAL A 133 -10.81 -4.16 2.71
C VAL A 133 -10.96 -3.03 1.67
N ILE A 134 -9.85 -2.58 1.07
CA ILE A 134 -9.86 -1.53 0.03
C ILE A 134 -10.53 -2.01 -1.26
N ALA A 135 -10.41 -3.30 -1.61
CA ALA A 135 -11.04 -3.87 -2.79
C ALA A 135 -12.55 -4.06 -2.57
N GLU A 136 -12.92 -4.71 -1.46
CA GLU A 136 -14.32 -5.03 -1.13
C GLU A 136 -15.16 -3.77 -0.87
N GLN A 137 -14.56 -2.68 -0.38
CA GLN A 137 -15.20 -1.40 -0.05
C GLN A 137 -16.57 -1.54 0.62
N PRO A 138 -16.67 -2.21 1.79
CA PRO A 138 -17.93 -2.29 2.52
C PRO A 138 -18.39 -0.88 2.95
N ASP A 139 -19.70 -0.68 3.05
CA ASP A 139 -20.27 0.59 3.52
C ASP A 139 -19.77 0.98 4.91
N ARG A 140 -19.54 -0.02 5.77
CA ARG A 140 -19.04 0.12 7.14
C ARG A 140 -18.05 -0.98 7.47
N VAL A 141 -16.95 -0.62 8.11
CA VAL A 141 -15.93 -1.58 8.58
C VAL A 141 -15.33 -1.13 9.91
N VAL A 142 -15.10 -2.08 10.81
CA VAL A 142 -14.30 -1.90 12.02
C VAL A 142 -13.08 -2.80 11.91
N ILE A 143 -11.88 -2.22 11.98
CA ILE A 143 -10.61 -2.96 11.95
C ILE A 143 -9.98 -2.89 13.34
N ASP A 144 -9.92 -4.02 14.03
CA ASP A 144 -9.26 -4.13 15.32
C ASP A 144 -7.75 -4.34 15.17
N GLU A 145 -7.00 -4.00 16.23
CA GLU A 145 -5.54 -4.16 16.28
C GLU A 145 -4.82 -3.49 15.09
N PHE A 146 -5.37 -2.38 14.61
CA PHE A 146 -4.87 -1.65 13.47
C PHE A 146 -3.42 -1.22 13.72
N THR A 147 -2.50 -1.78 12.94
CA THR A 147 -1.04 -1.56 12.99
C THR A 147 -0.29 -2.08 14.23
N SER A 148 -0.89 -2.91 15.09
CA SER A 148 -0.22 -3.36 16.32
C SER A 148 0.86 -4.42 16.11
N THR A 149 0.79 -5.18 15.02
CA THR A 149 1.68 -6.32 14.75
C THR A 149 2.84 -6.01 13.81
N VAL A 150 2.98 -4.76 13.36
CA VAL A 150 3.96 -4.36 12.33
C VAL A 150 4.93 -3.29 12.86
N ASP A 151 6.08 -3.16 12.20
CA ASP A 151 7.03 -2.10 12.52
C ASP A 151 6.40 -0.71 12.32
N ARG A 152 6.89 0.31 13.05
CA ARG A 152 6.28 1.64 13.04
C ARG A 152 6.34 2.34 11.68
N GLN A 153 7.36 2.11 10.86
CA GLN A 153 7.43 2.68 9.51
C GLN A 153 6.38 2.03 8.60
N ILE A 154 6.30 0.69 8.56
CA ILE A 154 5.25 -0.02 7.83
C ILE A 154 3.85 0.41 8.31
N ALA A 155 3.65 0.57 9.62
CA ALA A 155 2.39 1.05 10.20
C ALA A 155 2.00 2.43 9.64
N ARG A 156 2.89 3.42 9.76
CA ARG A 156 2.66 4.80 9.33
C ARG A 156 2.39 4.89 7.84
N VAL A 157 3.25 4.28 7.02
CA VAL A 157 3.11 4.29 5.57
C VAL A 157 1.85 3.54 5.14
N GLY A 158 1.58 2.37 5.71
CA GLY A 158 0.38 1.59 5.44
C GLY A 158 -0.90 2.32 5.83
N ALA A 159 -0.90 3.01 6.98
CA ALA A 159 -2.02 3.83 7.44
C ALA A 159 -2.33 4.98 6.48
N GLY A 160 -1.32 5.75 6.06
CA GLY A 160 -1.53 6.80 5.07
C GLY A 160 -1.92 6.29 3.68
N ALA A 161 -1.42 5.10 3.32
CA ALA A 161 -1.79 4.44 2.07
C ALA A 161 -3.26 3.97 2.08
N PHE A 162 -3.70 3.37 3.20
CA PHE A 162 -5.10 3.01 3.46
C PHE A 162 -6.00 4.24 3.46
N ALA A 163 -5.66 5.28 4.21
CA ALA A 163 -6.51 6.49 4.30
C ALA A 163 -6.74 7.14 2.92
N ARG A 164 -5.68 7.29 2.12
CA ARG A 164 -5.79 7.78 0.74
C ARG A 164 -6.62 6.86 -0.16
N ALA A 165 -6.58 5.55 0.08
CA ALA A 165 -7.35 4.58 -0.69
C ALA A 165 -8.83 4.60 -0.33
N TRP A 166 -9.12 4.49 0.97
CA TRP A 166 -10.46 4.46 1.54
C TRP A 166 -11.27 5.71 1.20
N ARG A 167 -10.65 6.90 1.28
CA ARG A 167 -11.31 8.18 0.97
C ARG A 167 -11.78 8.34 -0.49
N ARG A 168 -11.41 7.43 -1.40
CA ARG A 168 -11.97 7.43 -2.77
C ARG A 168 -13.37 6.82 -2.83
N GLY A 169 -13.74 6.00 -1.84
CA GLY A 169 -15.07 5.42 -1.71
C GLY A 169 -15.99 6.27 -0.82
N SER A 170 -17.18 5.74 -0.58
CA SER A 170 -18.20 6.33 0.31
C SER A 170 -18.28 5.66 1.69
N GLY A 171 -17.57 4.55 1.90
CA GLY A 171 -17.65 3.78 3.14
C GLY A 171 -17.07 4.49 4.37
N GLN A 172 -17.47 4.01 5.55
CA GLN A 172 -17.02 4.44 6.86
C GLN A 172 -16.14 3.36 7.51
N ALA A 173 -14.91 3.72 7.87
CA ALA A 173 -13.98 2.82 8.57
C ALA A 173 -13.70 3.32 9.98
N VAL A 174 -13.85 2.45 10.98
CA VAL A 174 -13.36 2.69 12.34
C VAL A 174 -12.14 1.81 12.59
N LEU A 175 -11.03 2.45 12.94
CA LEU A 175 -9.76 1.80 13.19
C LEU A 175 -9.50 1.78 14.69
N LEU A 176 -9.28 0.60 15.26
CA LEU A 176 -8.97 0.46 16.69
C LEU A 176 -7.48 0.23 16.82
N THR A 177 -6.77 1.11 17.53
CA THR A 177 -5.31 1.00 17.65
C THR A 177 -4.81 1.45 19.02
N CYS A 178 -3.67 0.94 19.45
CA CYS A 178 -2.97 1.46 20.63
C CYS A 178 -1.93 2.54 20.28
N HIS A 179 -1.72 2.81 18.99
CA HIS A 179 -0.62 3.65 18.52
C HIS A 179 -1.11 5.01 18.02
N HIS A 180 -0.56 6.08 18.58
CA HIS A 180 -0.96 7.47 18.23
C HIS A 180 -0.18 8.00 17.02
N ASP A 181 0.99 7.44 16.72
CA ASP A 181 1.88 7.90 15.63
C ASP A 181 1.32 7.64 14.22
N VAL A 182 0.23 6.87 14.10
CA VAL A 182 -0.48 6.67 12.82
C VAL A 182 -1.57 7.72 12.59
N LEU A 183 -1.99 8.49 13.61
CA LEU A 183 -3.08 9.45 13.48
C LEU A 183 -2.76 10.54 12.45
N ASP A 184 -1.54 11.09 12.48
CA ASP A 184 -1.09 12.07 11.49
C ASP A 184 -1.07 11.51 10.06
N TRP A 185 -0.87 10.19 9.91
CA TRP A 185 -0.87 9.55 8.60
C TRP A 185 -2.28 9.23 8.11
N LEU A 186 -3.20 8.91 9.02
CA LEU A 186 -4.61 8.64 8.73
C LEU A 186 -5.40 9.91 8.45
N GLU A 187 -5.01 11.01 9.09
CA GLU A 187 -5.74 12.29 9.12
C GLU A 187 -7.24 12.06 9.41
N PRO A 188 -7.60 11.38 10.52
CA PRO A 188 -8.95 10.90 10.75
C PRO A 188 -9.95 12.06 10.93
N ASP A 189 -11.21 11.78 10.59
CA ASP A 189 -12.30 12.74 10.71
C ASP A 189 -12.70 12.93 12.19
N TRP A 190 -12.50 11.89 13.01
CA TRP A 190 -12.65 11.92 14.46
C TRP A 190 -11.75 10.89 15.14
N VAL A 191 -11.41 11.17 16.40
CA VAL A 191 -10.64 10.29 17.29
C VAL A 191 -11.34 10.20 18.64
N TYR A 192 -11.47 8.98 19.17
CA TYR A 192 -11.87 8.74 20.55
C TYR A 192 -10.71 8.11 21.32
N ASP A 193 -10.21 8.80 22.33
CA ASP A 193 -9.16 8.29 23.21
C ASP A 193 -9.79 7.62 24.43
N THR A 194 -9.66 6.29 24.49
CA THR A 194 -10.18 5.45 25.57
C THR A 194 -9.44 5.59 26.89
N GLY A 195 -8.20 6.09 26.89
CA GLY A 195 -7.44 6.34 28.12
C GLY A 195 -7.90 7.60 28.85
N THR A 196 -8.35 8.60 28.09
CA THR A 196 -8.83 9.90 28.62
C THR A 196 -10.35 10.08 28.53
N ALA A 197 -11.06 9.17 27.87
CA ALA A 197 -12.48 9.27 27.51
C ALA A 197 -12.81 10.57 26.75
N THR A 198 -11.91 10.98 25.84
CA THR A 198 -12.07 12.22 25.08
C THR A 198 -12.42 11.95 23.62
N PHE A 199 -13.46 12.63 23.13
CA PHE A 199 -13.83 12.65 21.72
C PHE A 199 -13.34 13.92 21.06
N THR A 200 -12.63 13.78 19.94
CA THR A 200 -12.13 14.87 19.13
C THR A 200 -12.63 14.72 17.70
N ARG A 201 -13.17 15.79 17.11
CA ARG A 201 -13.66 15.81 15.73
C ARG A 201 -12.94 16.89 14.93
N GLY A 202 -12.64 16.58 13.68
CA GLY A 202 -11.98 17.47 12.73
C GLY A 202 -10.55 17.04 12.43
N SER A 203 -10.25 16.87 11.14
CA SER A 203 -8.94 16.41 10.66
C SER A 203 -7.84 17.47 10.76
N VAL A 204 -8.16 18.74 11.04
CA VAL A 204 -7.19 19.86 11.02
C VAL A 204 -6.04 19.67 12.02
N GLN A 205 -6.27 18.87 13.07
CA GLN A 205 -5.26 18.56 14.09
C GLN A 205 -4.21 17.55 13.63
N PHE A 206 -4.57 16.70 12.66
CA PHE A 206 -3.73 15.61 12.18
C PHE A 206 -3.25 15.94 10.78
N ARG A 207 -1.94 16.02 10.60
CA ARG A 207 -1.37 16.30 9.29
C ARG A 207 -0.26 15.35 8.97
N ARG A 208 -0.35 14.76 7.78
CA ARG A 208 0.70 13.86 7.32
C ARG A 208 2.06 14.55 7.32
N PRO A 209 3.08 13.97 7.99
CA PRO A 209 4.39 14.58 8.03
C PRO A 209 4.97 14.77 6.63
N ARG A 210 5.70 15.86 6.44
CA ARG A 210 6.47 16.07 5.22
C ARG A 210 7.59 15.02 5.18
N ILE A 211 7.72 14.35 4.03
CA ILE A 211 8.83 13.42 3.76
C ILE A 211 9.79 14.14 2.83
N ASP A 212 10.94 14.52 3.35
CA ASP A 212 12.03 15.10 2.56
C ASP A 212 12.91 13.99 2.00
N VAL A 213 13.05 13.99 0.68
CA VAL A 213 13.84 12.98 -0.04
C VAL A 213 15.05 13.66 -0.65
N GLU A 214 16.22 13.36 -0.10
CA GLU A 214 17.49 13.81 -0.65
C GLU A 214 17.88 12.89 -1.82
N VAL A 215 18.15 13.46 -2.99
CA VAL A 215 18.56 12.70 -4.17
C VAL A 215 20.05 12.85 -4.41
N ARG A 216 20.78 11.73 -4.35
CA ARG A 216 22.23 11.68 -4.61
C ARG A 216 22.53 10.91 -5.89
N LEU A 217 23.49 11.43 -6.65
CA LEU A 217 24.06 10.76 -7.83
C LEU A 217 25.15 9.78 -7.40
N GLY A 218 25.13 8.55 -7.92
CA GLY A 218 25.98 7.45 -7.48
C GLY A 218 25.16 6.34 -6.80
N GLY A 219 25.82 5.46 -6.04
CA GLY A 219 25.12 4.46 -5.24
C GLY A 219 25.02 3.05 -5.82
N TRP A 220 25.80 2.72 -6.86
CA TRP A 220 25.88 1.32 -7.36
C TRP A 220 26.43 0.33 -6.32
N ASN A 221 27.16 0.83 -5.32
CA ASN A 221 27.59 0.07 -4.13
C ASN A 221 26.41 -0.27 -3.19
N LEU A 222 25.32 0.50 -3.23
CA LEU A 222 24.09 0.25 -2.47
C LEU A 222 23.12 -0.69 -3.18
N TRP A 223 23.34 -0.98 -4.47
CA TRP A 223 22.49 -1.87 -5.27
C TRP A 223 22.21 -3.24 -4.64
N PRO A 224 23.15 -3.91 -3.93
CA PRO A 224 22.85 -5.19 -3.27
C PRO A 224 21.63 -5.13 -2.33
N ALA A 225 21.43 -4.02 -1.60
CA ALA A 225 20.27 -3.83 -0.73
C ALA A 225 18.96 -3.73 -1.53
N PHE A 226 18.99 -3.03 -2.66
CA PHE A 226 17.81 -2.85 -3.52
C PHE A 226 17.49 -4.08 -4.37
N ARG A 227 18.50 -4.86 -4.78
CA ARG A 227 18.32 -6.04 -5.65
C ARG A 227 17.39 -7.08 -5.03
N ALA A 228 17.43 -7.26 -3.71
CA ALA A 228 16.55 -8.19 -3.01
C ALA A 228 15.06 -7.86 -3.18
N HIS A 229 14.74 -6.59 -3.40
CA HIS A 229 13.38 -6.08 -3.62
C HIS A 229 13.08 -5.84 -5.11
N HIS A 230 14.01 -6.19 -5.98
CA HIS A 230 13.86 -6.15 -7.42
C HIS A 230 13.44 -7.56 -7.88
N TYR A 231 12.13 -7.80 -8.01
CA TYR A 231 11.57 -9.13 -8.31
C TYR A 231 11.97 -9.76 -9.66
N LEU A 232 12.76 -9.08 -10.49
CA LEU A 232 13.32 -9.61 -11.73
C LEU A 232 14.85 -9.74 -11.58
N ASP A 233 15.44 -10.91 -11.82
CA ASP A 233 16.90 -10.97 -11.83
C ASP A 233 17.43 -10.48 -13.18
N LEU A 234 17.78 -9.19 -13.26
CA LEU A 234 18.31 -8.55 -14.46
C LEU A 234 19.69 -7.97 -14.21
N PRO A 235 20.62 -8.06 -15.19
CA PRO A 235 21.92 -7.42 -15.09
C PRO A 235 21.78 -5.89 -15.04
N LYS A 236 22.78 -5.23 -14.46
CA LYS A 236 22.86 -3.76 -14.44
C LYS A 236 22.81 -3.22 -15.87
N MET A 237 22.10 -2.10 -16.05
CA MET A 237 22.10 -1.41 -17.34
C MET A 237 23.51 -0.91 -17.67
N VAL A 238 24.00 -1.25 -18.87
CA VAL A 238 25.31 -0.82 -19.34
C VAL A 238 25.40 0.71 -19.35
N ALA A 239 26.54 1.23 -18.86
CA ALA A 239 26.84 2.65 -18.75
C ALA A 239 25.81 3.49 -17.97
N ALA A 240 24.96 2.87 -17.15
CA ALA A 240 23.98 3.59 -16.36
C ALA A 240 24.63 4.26 -15.14
N ARG A 241 24.22 5.49 -14.84
CA ARG A 241 24.50 6.17 -13.56
C ARG A 241 23.33 5.93 -12.62
N ALA A 242 23.63 5.50 -11.40
CA ALA A 242 22.62 5.32 -10.36
C ALA A 242 22.26 6.66 -9.72
N TYR A 243 21.01 6.80 -9.33
CA TYR A 243 20.49 7.81 -8.43
C TYR A 243 19.86 7.08 -7.25
N VAL A 244 20.10 7.59 -6.05
CA VAL A 244 19.55 7.05 -4.81
C VAL A 244 18.83 8.16 -4.05
N GLY A 245 17.61 7.88 -3.63
CA GLY A 245 16.82 8.73 -2.74
C GLY A 245 17.06 8.32 -1.30
N PHE A 246 17.26 9.30 -0.43
CA PHE A 246 17.47 9.12 1.01
C PHE A 246 16.39 9.85 1.80
N VAL A 247 15.92 9.23 2.88
CA VAL A 247 15.09 9.88 3.90
C VAL A 247 15.81 9.70 5.22
N ASP A 248 16.05 10.79 5.95
CA ASP A 248 16.78 10.80 7.22
C ASP A 248 18.14 10.06 7.17
N GLY A 249 18.81 10.11 6.01
CA GLY A 249 20.10 9.46 5.77
C GLY A 249 20.02 7.98 5.36
N GLU A 250 18.84 7.36 5.37
CA GLU A 250 18.63 5.98 4.97
C GLU A 250 18.28 5.88 3.46
N PRO A 251 18.85 4.92 2.71
CA PRO A 251 18.56 4.75 1.28
C PRO A 251 17.19 4.10 1.06
N VAL A 252 16.25 4.81 0.43
CA VAL A 252 14.83 4.38 0.31
C VAL A 252 14.39 4.09 -1.12
N ALA A 253 15.06 4.67 -2.11
CA ALA A 253 14.71 4.49 -3.53
C ALA A 253 15.94 4.47 -4.42
N HIS A 254 15.89 3.70 -5.50
CA HIS A 254 17.00 3.57 -6.45
C HIS A 254 16.49 3.52 -7.89
N VAL A 255 17.15 4.26 -8.78
CA VAL A 255 16.94 4.18 -10.24
C VAL A 255 18.26 4.37 -10.98
N GLY A 256 18.52 3.54 -11.99
CA GLY A 256 19.63 3.73 -12.92
C GLY A 256 19.18 4.50 -14.16
N ILE A 257 19.96 5.48 -14.61
CA ILE A 257 19.72 6.21 -15.85
C ILE A 257 20.85 5.90 -16.83
N THR A 258 20.52 5.41 -18.02
CA THR A 258 21.45 5.32 -19.16
C THR A 258 20.99 6.24 -20.29
N THR A 259 21.73 6.30 -21.37
CA THR A 259 21.36 7.04 -22.58
C THR A 259 20.95 6.08 -23.70
N LYS A 260 20.06 6.56 -24.56
CA LYS A 260 19.60 5.88 -25.75
C LYS A 260 19.70 6.85 -26.91
N SER A 261 20.45 6.47 -27.94
CA SER A 261 20.45 7.21 -29.20
C SER A 261 19.09 7.06 -29.89
N LEU A 262 18.52 8.19 -30.27
CA LEU A 262 17.32 8.27 -31.09
C LEU A 262 17.76 8.74 -32.48
N THR A 263 17.55 7.89 -33.46
CA THR A 263 17.75 8.24 -34.86
C THR A 263 16.40 8.54 -35.47
N THR A 264 16.22 9.77 -35.96
CA THR A 264 14.96 10.24 -36.52
C THR A 264 15.22 10.80 -37.93
N GLY A 265 14.30 10.55 -38.86
CA GLY A 265 14.40 11.00 -40.26
C GLY A 265 14.84 9.91 -41.25
N PRO A 266 14.67 10.16 -42.55
CA PRO A 266 15.12 9.27 -43.63
C PRO A 266 16.65 9.15 -43.63
N HIS A 267 17.18 8.11 -44.29
CA HIS A 267 18.59 7.73 -44.18
C HIS A 267 19.59 8.84 -44.57
N ALA A 268 19.17 9.77 -45.43
CA ALA A 268 19.95 10.91 -45.91
C ALA A 268 20.06 12.07 -44.88
N ASP A 269 19.04 12.26 -44.02
CA ASP A 269 18.93 13.40 -43.09
C ASP A 269 18.77 12.95 -41.62
N ARG A 270 19.47 11.89 -41.24
CA ARG A 270 19.34 11.30 -39.89
C ARG A 270 19.76 12.30 -38.82
N ILE A 271 18.79 12.76 -38.04
CA ILE A 271 19.05 13.48 -36.79
C ILE A 271 19.29 12.44 -35.69
N VAL A 272 20.51 12.44 -35.14
CA VAL A 272 20.85 11.65 -33.95
C VAL A 272 20.65 12.54 -32.72
N SER A 273 19.56 12.31 -32.01
CA SER A 273 19.33 12.87 -30.69
C SER A 273 19.62 11.84 -29.60
N VAL A 274 19.70 12.28 -28.35
CA VAL A 274 19.96 11.41 -27.20
C VAL A 274 18.81 11.58 -26.22
N GLU A 275 18.28 10.46 -25.76
CA GLU A 275 17.22 10.38 -24.76
C GLU A 275 17.74 9.63 -23.52
N ALA A 276 17.34 10.05 -22.34
CA ALA A 276 17.62 9.31 -21.11
C ALA A 276 16.68 8.11 -21.01
N ARG A 277 17.18 6.96 -20.55
CA ARG A 277 16.38 5.77 -20.28
C ARG A 277 16.56 5.36 -18.83
N ALA A 278 15.47 5.39 -18.08
CA ALA A 278 15.43 4.91 -16.72
C ALA A 278 15.29 3.38 -16.66
N SER A 279 16.00 2.78 -15.71
CA SER A 279 15.81 1.40 -15.28
C SER A 279 14.49 1.24 -14.56
N ARG A 280 14.21 0.02 -14.08
CA ARG A 280 13.16 -0.19 -13.10
C ARG A 280 13.45 0.64 -11.85
N LEU A 281 12.41 1.27 -11.34
CA LEU A 281 12.40 1.98 -10.05
C LEU A 281 12.25 0.95 -8.93
N VAL A 282 13.13 1.02 -7.93
CA VAL A 282 13.01 0.22 -6.71
C VAL A 282 12.75 1.18 -5.55
N VAL A 283 11.76 0.86 -4.73
CA VAL A 283 11.45 1.54 -3.46
C VAL A 283 11.39 0.48 -2.38
N MET A 284 12.07 0.75 -1.26
CA MET A 284 12.10 -0.17 -0.13
C MET A 284 10.69 -0.49 0.38
N PRO A 285 10.38 -1.74 0.77
CA PRO A 285 9.03 -2.18 1.12
C PRO A 285 8.33 -1.29 2.15
N GLU A 286 9.04 -0.86 3.19
CA GLU A 286 8.56 0.02 4.25
C GLU A 286 8.15 1.41 3.75
N TRP A 287 8.64 1.85 2.59
CA TRP A 287 8.29 3.13 1.93
C TRP A 287 7.26 2.99 0.79
N GLN A 288 6.85 1.77 0.45
CA GLN A 288 5.85 1.54 -0.60
C GLN A 288 4.47 2.01 -0.17
N GLY A 289 3.84 2.83 -1.01
CA GLY A 289 2.57 3.51 -0.69
C GLY A 289 2.74 4.96 -0.22
N ALA A 290 3.92 5.35 0.27
CA ALA A 290 4.18 6.71 0.75
C ALA A 290 4.19 7.78 -0.36
N GLY A 291 4.34 7.38 -1.63
CA GLY A 291 4.46 8.31 -2.77
C GLY A 291 5.89 8.79 -3.05
N VAL A 292 6.88 8.26 -2.32
CA VAL A 292 8.31 8.56 -2.52
C VAL A 292 8.75 8.21 -3.94
N GLY A 293 8.38 7.02 -4.44
CA GLY A 293 8.86 6.50 -5.72
C GLY A 293 8.55 7.38 -6.93
N THR A 294 7.30 7.85 -7.08
CA THR A 294 6.91 8.69 -8.23
C THR A 294 7.57 10.07 -8.15
N ARG A 295 7.59 10.71 -6.97
CA ARG A 295 8.26 12.00 -6.77
C ARG A 295 9.76 11.92 -7.04
N PHE A 296 10.40 10.85 -6.56
CA PHE A 296 11.81 10.57 -6.82
C PHE A 296 12.09 10.38 -8.32
N LEU A 297 11.30 9.57 -9.02
CA LEU A 297 11.44 9.35 -10.45
C LEU A 297 11.26 10.65 -11.25
N ASN A 298 10.25 11.46 -10.90
CA ASN A 298 10.00 12.75 -11.54
C ASN A 298 11.17 13.71 -11.35
N HIS A 299 11.72 13.79 -10.13
CA HIS A 299 12.89 14.62 -9.85
C HIS A 299 14.11 14.17 -10.67
N VAL A 300 14.40 12.87 -10.72
CA VAL A 300 15.52 12.34 -11.52
C VAL A 300 15.32 12.59 -13.02
N ALA A 301 14.09 12.49 -13.53
CA ALA A 301 13.75 12.79 -14.91
C ALA A 301 13.90 14.29 -15.23
N GLU A 302 13.51 15.16 -14.28
CA GLU A 302 13.66 16.61 -14.36
C GLU A 302 15.12 17.05 -14.41
N LEU A 303 16.02 16.36 -13.68
CA LEU A 303 17.46 16.58 -13.82
C LEU A 303 17.95 16.30 -15.25
N GLN A 304 17.42 15.26 -15.91
CA GLN A 304 17.78 14.99 -17.32
C GLN A 304 17.24 16.08 -18.25
N ARG A 305 16.01 16.54 -18.01
CA ARG A 305 15.35 17.58 -18.82
C ARG A 305 16.08 18.92 -18.75
N THR A 306 16.55 19.29 -17.57
CA THR A 306 17.25 20.57 -17.32
C THR A 306 18.72 20.55 -17.71
N GLY A 307 19.29 19.37 -17.99
CA GLY A 307 20.71 19.19 -18.33
C GLY A 307 21.62 19.00 -17.12
N ASN A 308 21.05 18.86 -15.93
CA ASN A 308 21.78 18.58 -14.67
C ASN A 308 21.90 17.08 -14.37
N GLY A 309 21.57 16.24 -15.36
CA GLY A 309 21.43 14.80 -15.22
C GLY A 309 22.70 13.99 -15.49
N THR A 310 22.50 12.83 -16.11
CA THR A 310 23.54 11.84 -16.41
C THR A 310 24.58 12.39 -17.37
N LEU A 311 24.12 13.13 -18.40
CA LEU A 311 24.96 13.91 -19.31
C LEU A 311 24.86 15.39 -18.95
N GLN A 312 25.89 15.90 -18.26
CA GLN A 312 25.97 17.29 -17.84
C GLN A 312 25.87 18.24 -19.04
N GLY A 313 25.06 19.30 -18.91
CA GLY A 313 24.80 20.30 -19.96
C GLY A 313 23.83 19.84 -21.06
N ARG A 314 23.47 18.55 -21.13
CA ARG A 314 22.61 18.03 -22.20
C ARG A 314 21.19 17.80 -21.72
N ARG A 315 20.25 18.57 -22.27
CA ARG A 315 18.81 18.43 -22.03
C ARG A 315 18.25 17.21 -22.77
N MET A 316 17.58 16.32 -22.04
CA MET A 316 17.02 15.08 -22.59
C MET A 316 15.64 14.78 -21.99
N THR A 317 14.74 14.23 -22.79
CA THR A 317 13.55 13.54 -22.27
C THR A 317 13.96 12.25 -21.56
N THR A 318 13.11 11.75 -20.66
CA THR A 318 13.35 10.47 -19.97
C THR A 318 12.31 9.44 -20.34
N LEU A 319 12.77 8.31 -20.89
CA LEU A 319 11.98 7.13 -21.18
C LEU A 319 11.97 6.17 -19.99
N PHE A 320 10.77 5.82 -19.51
CA PHE A 320 10.56 4.87 -18.43
C PHE A 320 9.58 3.78 -18.86
N HIS A 321 9.84 2.55 -18.44
CA HIS A 321 9.01 1.40 -18.77
C HIS A 321 8.55 0.69 -17.51
N THR A 322 7.26 0.40 -17.42
CA THR A 322 6.69 -0.33 -16.29
C THR A 322 5.61 -1.30 -16.75
N SER A 323 5.53 -2.42 -16.04
CA SER A 323 4.40 -3.36 -16.11
C SER A 323 3.53 -3.29 -14.85
N HIS A 324 3.90 -2.46 -13.86
CA HIS A 324 3.19 -2.36 -12.60
C HIS A 324 1.95 -1.47 -12.77
N PRO A 325 0.72 -1.99 -12.58
CA PRO A 325 -0.53 -1.28 -12.89
C PRO A 325 -0.64 0.08 -12.21
N ASN A 326 -0.39 0.14 -10.90
CA ASN A 326 -0.48 1.40 -10.14
C ASN A 326 0.56 2.45 -10.59
N LEU A 327 1.80 2.04 -10.86
CA LEU A 327 2.81 2.98 -11.36
C LEU A 327 2.42 3.50 -12.75
N ALA A 328 1.90 2.64 -13.63
CA ALA A 328 1.37 3.07 -14.93
C ALA A 328 0.20 4.05 -14.77
N ALA A 329 -0.76 3.76 -13.89
CA ALA A 329 -1.89 4.65 -13.60
C ALA A 329 -1.44 5.99 -13.02
N ALA A 330 -0.45 5.99 -12.12
CA ALA A 330 0.13 7.21 -11.57
C ALA A 330 0.80 8.06 -12.66
N LEU A 331 1.58 7.44 -13.55
CA LEU A 331 2.22 8.15 -14.67
C LEU A 331 1.22 8.65 -15.71
N ARG A 332 0.04 8.03 -15.88
CA ARG A 332 -1.01 8.56 -16.76
C ARG A 332 -1.70 9.80 -16.20
N ARG A 333 -1.77 9.92 -14.87
CA ARG A 333 -2.41 11.07 -14.18
C ARG A 333 -1.47 12.27 -14.03
N ASP A 334 -0.16 12.07 -14.17
CA ASP A 334 0.85 13.12 -14.10
C ASP A 334 1.06 13.72 -15.49
N ASP A 335 0.70 14.98 -15.66
CA ASP A 335 0.71 15.74 -16.91
C ASP A 335 2.10 15.90 -17.54
N ARG A 336 3.15 15.74 -16.73
CA ARG A 336 4.55 15.77 -17.17
C ARG A 336 4.96 14.51 -17.91
N TRP A 337 4.17 13.44 -17.80
CA TRP A 337 4.40 12.17 -18.47
C TRP A 337 3.41 11.95 -19.61
N ARG A 338 3.89 11.36 -20.70
CA ARG A 338 3.03 10.90 -21.81
C ARG A 338 3.29 9.43 -22.07
N GLN A 339 2.23 8.64 -22.16
CA GLN A 339 2.35 7.26 -22.57
C GLN A 339 2.67 7.19 -24.07
N ILE A 340 3.77 6.53 -24.44
CA ILE A 340 4.24 6.45 -25.82
C ILE A 340 4.05 5.05 -26.44
N THR A 341 3.90 4.01 -25.60
CA THR A 341 3.61 2.65 -26.07
C THR A 341 2.69 1.90 -25.11
N ALA A 342 1.78 1.11 -25.68
CA ALA A 342 0.99 0.10 -25.00
C ALA A 342 0.99 -1.16 -25.89
N ARG A 343 1.72 -2.22 -25.52
CA ARG A 343 1.58 -3.52 -26.18
C ARG A 343 0.68 -4.40 -25.33
N LEU A 344 -0.57 -4.57 -25.75
CA LEU A 344 -1.60 -5.26 -24.96
C LEU A 344 -1.55 -6.80 -25.07
N THR A 345 -0.77 -7.37 -26.00
CA THR A 345 -0.76 -8.83 -26.26
C THR A 345 0.66 -9.40 -26.43
N GLY A 346 0.92 -10.57 -25.84
CA GLY A 346 2.17 -11.32 -26.00
C GLY A 346 2.16 -12.26 -27.22
N HIS A 347 3.29 -12.37 -27.93
CA HIS A 347 3.48 -13.29 -29.05
C HIS A 347 3.94 -14.68 -28.55
N LYS A 348 3.03 -15.62 -28.26
CA LYS A 348 3.26 -17.08 -28.31
C LYS A 348 1.95 -17.85 -28.09
N THR A 349 1.49 -18.59 -29.11
CA THR A 349 0.16 -19.23 -29.17
C THR A 349 0.20 -20.76 -29.27
N GLY A 350 1.37 -21.40 -29.39
CA GLY A 350 1.44 -22.79 -29.85
C GLY A 350 0.93 -23.89 -28.91
N ARG A 351 0.68 -23.63 -27.62
CA ARG A 351 0.21 -24.66 -26.65
C ARG A 351 -1.21 -24.45 -26.14
N SER A 352 -1.88 -23.38 -26.52
CA SER A 352 -3.07 -22.89 -25.80
C SER A 352 -4.38 -23.09 -26.55
N GLU A 353 -4.32 -23.50 -27.81
CA GLU A 353 -5.51 -23.74 -28.64
C GLU A 353 -6.27 -25.01 -28.23
N ARG A 354 -5.67 -25.92 -27.45
CA ARG A 354 -6.32 -27.18 -27.03
C ARG A 354 -7.44 -27.01 -26.00
N ASP A 355 -7.41 -25.93 -25.24
CA ASP A 355 -8.26 -25.75 -24.06
C ASP A 355 -9.33 -24.66 -24.26
N TRP A 356 -9.44 -24.08 -25.47
CA TRP A 356 -10.42 -23.03 -25.79
C TRP A 356 -11.13 -23.28 -27.13
N PRO A 357 -12.05 -24.25 -27.21
CA PRO A 357 -12.69 -24.65 -28.47
C PRO A 357 -13.72 -23.64 -29.03
N GLN A 358 -14.25 -22.73 -28.20
CA GLN A 358 -15.22 -21.70 -28.60
C GLN A 358 -14.62 -20.31 -28.41
N ARG A 359 -13.89 -19.82 -29.41
CA ARG A 359 -13.34 -18.45 -29.42
C ARG A 359 -14.09 -17.59 -30.44
N ASP A 360 -14.54 -16.41 -30.02
CA ASP A 360 -15.02 -15.38 -30.94
C ASP A 360 -13.86 -14.90 -31.84
N LYS A 361 -14.08 -14.93 -33.16
CA LYS A 361 -13.08 -14.60 -34.18
C LYS A 361 -12.70 -13.11 -34.17
N SER A 362 -13.44 -12.29 -33.43
CA SER A 362 -13.18 -10.86 -33.23
C SER A 362 -12.00 -10.58 -32.26
N LEU A 363 -11.57 -11.56 -31.45
CA LEU A 363 -10.55 -11.37 -30.41
C LEU A 363 -9.15 -11.82 -30.85
N PRO A 364 -8.09 -11.02 -30.61
CA PRO A 364 -6.72 -11.35 -31.02
C PRO A 364 -6.19 -12.63 -30.36
N ARG A 365 -5.50 -13.50 -31.10
CA ARG A 365 -4.95 -14.79 -30.63
C ARG A 365 -4.00 -14.62 -29.43
N THR A 366 -4.42 -15.07 -28.25
CA THR A 366 -3.65 -15.12 -27.00
C THR A 366 -3.58 -16.56 -26.47
N GLY A 367 -2.46 -16.91 -25.81
CA GLY A 367 -2.24 -18.23 -25.20
C GLY A 367 -2.66 -18.33 -23.71
N TYR A 368 -2.39 -19.45 -23.03
CA TYR A 368 -2.49 -19.59 -21.57
C TYR A 368 -1.53 -18.60 -20.90
N GLY A 369 -2.03 -17.80 -19.95
CA GLY A 369 -1.34 -16.59 -19.49
C GLY A 369 -1.45 -15.43 -20.49
N GLY A 370 -2.49 -15.43 -21.32
CA GLY A 370 -2.83 -14.46 -22.35
C GLY A 370 -3.25 -13.09 -21.84
N HIS A 371 -2.59 -12.62 -20.78
CA HIS A 371 -2.74 -11.30 -20.19
C HIS A 371 -1.42 -10.52 -20.30
N PHE A 372 -1.53 -9.19 -20.25
CA PHE A 372 -0.49 -8.16 -20.34
C PHE A 372 0.98 -8.64 -20.20
N ARG A 373 1.65 -8.97 -21.31
CA ARG A 373 3.08 -8.61 -21.45
C ARG A 373 3.20 -7.14 -21.88
N ALA A 374 2.49 -6.26 -21.18
CA ALA A 374 2.48 -4.84 -21.48
C ALA A 374 3.58 -4.15 -20.70
N LEU A 375 4.79 -4.21 -21.26
CA LEU A 375 5.77 -3.19 -20.96
C LEU A 375 5.19 -1.87 -21.50
N GLN A 376 4.68 -1.02 -20.61
CA GLN A 376 4.10 0.27 -20.98
C GLN A 376 5.20 1.32 -20.94
N GLY A 377 5.41 2.00 -22.06
CA GLY A 377 6.42 3.04 -22.19
C GLY A 377 5.83 4.41 -21.91
N PHE A 378 6.48 5.15 -21.03
CA PHE A 378 6.16 6.53 -20.67
C PHE A 378 7.37 7.42 -20.94
N ARG A 379 7.13 8.65 -21.38
CA ARG A 379 8.17 9.65 -21.59
C ARG A 379 7.86 10.90 -20.79
N TYR A 380 8.85 11.37 -20.04
CA TYR A 380 8.80 12.61 -19.28
C TYR A 380 9.19 13.80 -20.17
N TYR A 381 8.37 14.85 -20.13
CA TYR A 381 8.56 16.07 -20.91
C TYR A 381 8.74 17.34 -20.06
N GLY A 382 8.48 17.28 -18.76
CA GLY A 382 8.52 18.46 -17.87
C GLY A 382 7.15 18.93 -17.48
#